data_AF-A0A7C8ZAR9-F1
#
_entry.id   AF-A0A7C8ZAR9-F1
#
_cell.length_a   1.000
_cell.length_b   1.000
_cell.length_c   1.000
_cell.angle_alpha   90.00
_cell.angle_beta   90.00
_cell.angle_gamma   90.00
#
_symmetry.space_group_name_H-M   'P 1'
#
loop_
_entity.id
_entity.type
_entity.pdbx_description
1 polymer ?
#
loop_
_entity_poly.entity_id
_entity_poly.type
_entity_poly.pdbx_seq_one_letter_code
_entity_poly.pdbx_strand_id
1 'polypeptide(L)'
;TPLRYTPLVQISEPLPYFDRVAYSVKLEGIRVGEKLLALPKSILEPDHTGAGQTMVDSGTQFTFLLGEVYIILKSEFLAQTKDKIKELGDPNYVFEGAMDLCYRIPLTQAGYPSLPTVT
;
A
#
# COMPACT_ATOMS: atom_id res chain seq x y z
N THR A 1 22.44 -3.74 10.16
CA THR A 1 21.64 -4.89 9.64
C THR A 1 22.03 -5.10 8.19
N PRO A 2 22.17 -6.33 7.68
CA PRO A 2 22.50 -6.54 6.27
C PRO A 2 21.37 -6.02 5.36
N LEU A 3 21.74 -5.51 4.18
CA LEU A 3 20.80 -5.05 3.16
C LEU A 3 20.04 -6.25 2.56
N ARG A 4 18.73 -6.06 2.30
CA ARG A 4 17.89 -7.01 1.56
C ARG A 4 17.71 -6.49 0.14
N TYR A 5 17.77 -7.39 -0.84
CA TYR A 5 17.72 -7.04 -2.26
C TYR A 5 16.58 -7.78 -2.96
N THR A 6 16.03 -7.15 -3.99
CA THR A 6 15.11 -7.74 -4.95
C THR A 6 15.58 -7.35 -6.37
N PRO A 7 15.36 -8.18 -7.40
CA PRO A 7 15.72 -7.81 -8.77
C PRO A 7 14.99 -6.55 -9.23
N LEU A 8 15.71 -5.69 -9.96
CA LEU A 8 15.12 -4.60 -10.72
C LEU A 8 14.44 -5.18 -11.96
N VAL A 9 13.16 -4.85 -12.16
CA VAL A 9 12.38 -5.25 -13.34
C VAL A 9 12.79 -4.37 -14.52
N GLN A 10 13.24 -5.00 -15.60
CA GLN A 10 13.52 -4.33 -16.86
C GLN A 10 12.36 -4.55 -17.83
N ILE A 11 11.76 -3.46 -18.28
CA ILE A 11 10.66 -3.52 -19.25
C ILE A 11 11.23 -3.28 -20.65
N SER A 12 11.21 -4.33 -21.46
CA SER A 12 11.69 -4.31 -22.84
C SER A 12 10.58 -4.02 -23.87
N GLU A 13 9.32 -4.00 -23.44
CA GLU A 13 8.19 -3.76 -24.33
C GLU A 13 8.09 -2.28 -24.75
N PRO A 14 7.87 -1.98 -26.04
CA PRO A 14 7.87 -0.62 -26.56
C PRO A 14 6.57 0.17 -26.32
N LEU A 15 5.73 -0.22 -25.37
CA LEU A 15 4.41 0.39 -25.17
C LEU A 15 4.51 1.77 -24.49
N PRO A 16 3.60 2.72 -24.81
CA PRO A 16 3.65 4.08 -24.27
C PRO A 16 3.37 4.16 -22.77
N TYR A 17 2.93 3.06 -22.17
CA TYR A 17 2.48 2.99 -20.78
C TYR A 17 3.55 2.51 -19.80
N PHE A 18 4.71 2.10 -20.30
CA PHE A 18 5.83 1.71 -19.47
C PHE A 18 6.86 2.83 -19.40
N ASP A 19 7.07 3.36 -18.21
CA ASP A 19 8.17 4.28 -17.99
C ASP A 19 9.49 3.49 -17.93
N ARG A 20 10.29 3.61 -18.99
CA ARG A 20 11.60 2.97 -19.11
C ARG A 20 12.63 3.50 -18.10
N VAL A 21 12.39 4.66 -17.49
CA VAL A 21 13.27 5.21 -16.44
C VAL A 21 12.76 4.91 -15.03
N ALA A 22 11.59 4.30 -14.88
CA ALA A 22 11.05 3.96 -13.57
C ALA A 22 11.80 2.79 -12.92
N TYR A 23 12.15 2.98 -11.65
CA TYR A 23 12.70 1.91 -10.82
C TYR A 23 11.59 0.96 -10.39
N SER A 24 11.49 -0.17 -11.09
CA SER A 24 10.41 -1.13 -10.88
C SER A 24 10.89 -2.40 -10.20
N VAL A 25 10.08 -2.93 -9.30
CA VAL A 25 10.34 -4.21 -8.62
C VAL A 25 9.13 -5.12 -8.76
N LYS A 26 9.30 -6.42 -8.52
CA LYS A 26 8.19 -7.36 -8.48
C LYS A 26 7.60 -7.42 -7.07
N LEU A 27 6.35 -7.00 -6.91
CA LEU A 27 5.58 -7.20 -5.69
C LEU A 27 4.80 -8.51 -5.80
N GLU A 28 5.01 -9.44 -4.87
CA GLU A 28 4.36 -10.76 -4.91
C GLU A 28 3.07 -10.82 -4.08
N GLY A 29 2.90 -9.90 -3.15
CA GLY A 29 1.78 -9.85 -2.23
C GLY A 29 1.98 -8.77 -1.19
N ILE A 30 0.96 -8.57 -0.38
CA ILE A 30 0.96 -7.62 0.74
C ILE A 30 0.48 -8.39 1.96
N ARG A 31 1.15 -8.20 3.11
CA ARG A 31 0.79 -8.82 4.38
C ARG A 31 0.49 -7.76 5.42
N VAL A 32 -0.57 -7.98 6.20
CA VAL A 32 -0.93 -7.17 7.37
C VAL A 32 -0.74 -8.01 8.62
N GLY A 33 0.25 -7.66 9.44
CA GLY A 33 0.70 -8.51 10.55
C GLY A 33 1.18 -9.86 10.03
N GLU A 34 0.47 -10.93 10.39
CA GLU A 34 0.78 -12.30 9.92
C GLU A 34 -0.11 -12.75 8.75
N LYS A 35 -1.10 -11.94 8.33
CA LYS A 35 -2.06 -12.33 7.30
C LYS A 35 -1.65 -11.83 5.92
N LEU A 36 -1.30 -12.76 5.03
CA LEU A 36 -1.13 -12.48 3.61
C LEU A 36 -2.50 -12.16 3.00
N LEU A 37 -2.61 -11.03 2.31
CA LEU A 37 -3.85 -10.63 1.65
C LEU A 37 -4.13 -11.55 0.46
N ALA A 38 -5.40 -11.95 0.31
CA ALA A 38 -5.86 -12.75 -0.81
C ALA A 38 -6.03 -11.84 -2.04
N LEU A 39 -4.93 -11.62 -2.77
CA LEU A 39 -4.90 -10.83 -3.99
C LEU A 39 -4.65 -11.75 -5.20
N PRO A 40 -5.39 -11.58 -6.31
CA PRO A 40 -5.03 -12.21 -7.57
C PRO A 40 -3.61 -11.77 -7.98
N LYS A 41 -2.70 -12.70 -8.26
CA LYS A 41 -1.32 -12.33 -8.63
C LYS A 41 -1.25 -11.35 -9.80
N SER A 42 -2.17 -11.50 -10.76
CA SER A 42 -2.27 -10.65 -11.95
C SER A 42 -2.51 -9.17 -11.64
N ILE A 43 -3.06 -8.82 -10.46
CA ILE A 43 -3.27 -7.41 -10.09
C ILE A 43 -1.97 -6.69 -9.69
N LEU A 44 -0.93 -7.47 -9.38
CA LEU A 44 0.41 -6.99 -9.04
C LEU A 44 1.40 -7.22 -10.18
N GLU A 45 0.90 -7.61 -11.35
CA GLU A 45 1.66 -7.76 -12.58
C GLU A 45 1.22 -6.67 -13.55
N PRO A 46 2.15 -6.04 -14.29
CA PRO A 46 1.77 -5.00 -15.22
C PRO A 46 0.90 -5.55 -16.35
N ASP A 47 -0.21 -4.87 -16.64
CA ASP A 47 -1.03 -5.14 -17.80
C ASP A 47 -0.63 -4.29 -19.02
N HIS A 48 -1.37 -4.42 -20.12
CA HIS A 48 -1.13 -3.68 -21.36
C HIS A 48 -1.24 -2.15 -21.23
N THR A 49 -1.79 -1.64 -20.12
CA THR A 49 -1.88 -0.22 -19.76
C THR A 49 -0.81 0.23 -18.77
N GLY A 50 0.11 -0.68 -18.38
CA GLY A 50 1.12 -0.43 -17.35
C GLY A 50 0.59 -0.53 -15.91
N ALA A 51 -0.73 -0.68 -15.72
CA ALA A 51 -1.33 -0.82 -14.40
C ALA A 51 -0.90 -2.15 -13.75
N GLY A 52 -0.62 -2.13 -12.44
CA GLY A 52 -0.12 -3.29 -11.70
C GLY A 52 1.40 -3.31 -11.53
N GLN A 53 2.14 -2.42 -12.22
CA GLN A 53 3.56 -2.20 -11.97
C GLN A 53 3.81 -1.65 -10.56
N THR A 54 4.84 -2.16 -9.88
CA THR A 54 5.30 -1.61 -8.60
C THR A 54 6.54 -0.75 -8.84
N MET A 55 6.34 0.57 -8.77
CA MET A 55 7.39 1.57 -8.95
C MET A 55 7.86 2.12 -7.61
N VAL A 56 9.16 2.38 -7.51
CA VAL A 56 9.77 3.16 -6.44
C VAL A 56 9.92 4.59 -6.96
N ASP A 57 9.11 5.50 -6.42
CA ASP A 57 9.03 6.89 -6.87
C ASP A 57 9.30 7.86 -5.73
N SER A 58 10.13 8.88 -6.00
CA SER A 58 10.38 10.00 -5.10
C SER A 58 9.51 11.23 -5.39
N GLY A 59 8.75 11.21 -6.49
CA GLY A 59 7.81 12.27 -6.88
C GLY A 59 6.51 12.27 -6.08
N THR A 60 6.18 11.18 -5.38
CA THR A 60 4.98 11.06 -4.54
C THR A 60 5.31 10.99 -3.05
N GLN A 61 4.50 11.63 -2.21
CA GLN A 61 4.64 11.55 -0.75
C GLN A 61 4.08 10.24 -0.15
N PHE A 62 3.11 9.62 -0.82
CA PHE A 62 2.40 8.43 -0.32
C PHE A 62 2.45 7.29 -1.32
N THR A 63 2.28 6.07 -0.83
CA THR A 63 2.15 4.89 -1.70
C THR A 63 0.78 4.87 -2.37
N PHE A 64 0.78 4.81 -3.70
CA PHE A 64 -0.42 4.62 -4.49
C PHE A 64 -0.63 3.13 -4.75
N LEU A 65 -1.88 2.68 -4.62
CA LEU A 65 -2.31 1.31 -4.88
C LEU A 65 -3.45 1.34 -5.88
N LEU A 66 -3.57 0.29 -6.68
CA LEU A 66 -4.80 0.06 -7.44
C LEU A 66 -5.99 -0.02 -6.47
N GLY A 67 -7.13 0.56 -6.87
CA GLY A 67 -8.27 0.74 -5.96
C GLY A 67 -8.74 -0.54 -5.28
N GLU A 68 -8.77 -1.66 -6.01
CA GLU A 68 -9.12 -2.97 -5.46
C GLU A 68 -8.12 -3.45 -4.40
N VAL A 69 -6.81 -3.29 -4.64
CA VAL A 69 -5.75 -3.63 -3.68
C VAL A 69 -5.89 -2.76 -2.43
N TYR A 70 -6.15 -1.46 -2.60
CA TYR A 70 -6.38 -0.54 -1.49
C TYR A 70 -7.56 -0.96 -0.62
N ILE A 71 -8.71 -1.30 -1.22
CA ILE A 71 -9.91 -1.71 -0.50
C ILE A 71 -9.63 -2.97 0.35
N ILE A 72 -8.96 -3.96 -0.22
CA ILE A 72 -8.61 -5.21 0.49
C ILE A 72 -7.64 -4.92 1.64
N LEU A 73 -6.61 -4.12 1.40
CA LEU A 73 -5.64 -3.71 2.43
C LEU A 73 -6.33 -2.93 3.56
N LYS A 74 -7.14 -1.92 3.22
CA LYS A 74 -7.88 -1.09 4.16
C LYS A 74 -8.81 -1.95 5.02
N SER A 75 -9.56 -2.87 4.41
CA SER A 75 -10.47 -3.75 5.13
C SER A 75 -9.74 -4.64 6.13
N GLU A 76 -8.59 -5.21 5.75
CA GLU A 76 -7.82 -6.06 6.65
C GLU A 76 -7.18 -5.27 7.78
N PHE A 77 -6.60 -4.11 7.44
CA PHE A 77 -6.00 -3.23 8.44
C PHE A 77 -7.04 -2.78 9.46
N LEU A 78 -8.25 -2.44 9.01
CA LEU A 78 -9.37 -2.10 9.87
C LEU A 78 -9.76 -3.26 10.79
N ALA A 79 -9.88 -4.47 10.25
CA ALA A 79 -10.21 -5.66 11.03
C ALA A 79 -9.21 -5.93 12.16
N GLN A 80 -7.91 -5.76 11.90
CA GLN A 80 -6.86 -6.00 12.90
C GLN A 80 -6.67 -4.84 13.91
N THR A 81 -7.27 -3.67 13.64
CA THR A 81 -7.11 -2.46 14.46
C THR A 81 -8.36 -2.06 15.24
N LYS A 82 -9.52 -2.66 14.94
CA LYS A 82 -10.83 -2.37 15.54
C LYS A 82 -10.81 -2.20 17.07
N ASP A 83 -10.13 -3.10 17.77
CA ASP A 83 -10.08 -3.10 19.25
C ASP A 83 -8.81 -2.43 19.81
N LYS A 84 -7.93 -1.93 18.94
CA LYS A 84 -6.64 -1.33 19.30
C LYS A 84 -6.66 0.19 19.25
N ILE A 85 -7.42 0.75 18.32
CA ILE A 85 -7.46 2.18 18.06
C ILE A 85 -8.81 2.57 17.47
N LYS A 86 -9.35 3.70 17.92
CA LYS A 86 -10.65 4.18 17.48
C LYS A 86 -10.51 4.93 16.15
N GLU A 87 -11.27 4.54 15.14
CA GLU A 87 -11.38 5.29 13.89
C GLU A 87 -11.85 6.73 14.13
N LEU A 88 -11.49 7.64 13.23
CA LEU A 88 -12.04 8.99 13.19
C LEU A 88 -13.54 8.96 12.89
N GLY A 89 -14.01 8.03 12.05
CA GLY A 89 -15.43 7.83 11.79
C GLY A 89 -16.16 9.08 11.27
N ASP A 90 -15.43 9.97 10.60
CA ASP A 90 -15.99 11.10 9.87
C ASP A 90 -15.92 10.78 8.37
N PRO A 91 -17.05 10.45 7.71
CA PRO A 91 -17.05 10.06 6.31
C PRO A 91 -16.73 11.24 5.37
N ASN A 92 -16.76 12.48 5.84
CA ASN A 92 -16.43 13.67 5.04
C ASN A 92 -14.96 14.09 5.18
N TYR A 93 -14.24 13.47 6.11
CA TYR A 93 -12.82 13.77 6.31
C TYR A 93 -11.96 12.84 5.47
N VAL A 94 -11.20 13.43 4.55
CA VAL A 94 -10.18 12.74 3.76
C VAL A 94 -8.88 13.53 3.89
N PHE A 95 -7.85 12.91 4.45
CA PHE A 95 -6.55 13.54 4.61
C PHE A 95 -5.84 13.63 3.25
N GLU A 96 -5.32 14.82 2.92
CA GLU A 96 -4.65 15.12 1.64
C GLU A 96 -5.47 14.67 0.40
N GLY A 97 -6.80 14.67 0.51
CA GLY A 97 -7.72 14.31 -0.59
C GLY A 97 -7.74 12.84 -1.03
N ALA A 98 -6.91 11.97 -0.43
CA ALA A 98 -6.83 10.55 -0.82
C ALA A 98 -6.87 9.55 0.35
N MET A 99 -6.53 9.95 1.58
CA MET A 99 -6.45 9.04 2.73
C MET A 99 -7.72 9.10 3.58
N ASP A 100 -8.55 8.05 3.47
CA ASP A 100 -9.89 7.99 4.06
C ASP A 100 -10.01 7.09 5.31
N LEU A 101 -8.91 6.43 5.73
CA LEU A 101 -8.83 5.65 6.97
C LEU A 101 -7.95 6.37 7.98
N CYS A 102 -8.60 7.14 8.86
CA CYS A 102 -7.94 7.92 9.91
C CYS A 102 -8.38 7.46 11.30
N TYR A 103 -7.54 7.72 12.31
CA TYR A 103 -7.77 7.28 13.68
C TYR A 103 -7.66 8.44 14.68
N ARG A 104 -8.34 8.30 15.82
CA ARG A 104 -8.25 9.23 16.94
C ARG A 104 -7.10 8.84 17.85
N ILE A 105 -6.23 9.82 18.13
CA ILE A 105 -5.18 9.71 19.15
C ILE A 105 -5.49 10.70 20.27
N PRO A 106 -5.79 10.25 21.50
CA PRO A 106 -5.91 11.12 22.65
C PRO A 106 -4.61 11.88 22.92
N LEU A 107 -4.69 13.20 23.11
CA LEU A 107 -3.51 14.04 23.40
C LEU A 107 -2.81 13.65 24.72
N THR A 108 -3.54 13.02 25.63
CA THR A 108 -3.05 12.55 26.93
C THR A 108 -2.40 11.17 26.87
N GLN A 109 -2.41 10.51 25.70
CA GLN A 109 -1.87 9.16 25.55
C GLN A 109 -0.35 9.21 25.45
N ALA A 110 0.34 8.55 26.39
CA ALA A 110 1.80 8.55 26.48
C ALA A 110 2.52 7.76 25.37
N GLY A 111 1.80 6.92 24.61
CA GLY A 111 2.39 6.14 23.52
C GLY A 111 1.34 5.51 22.61
N TYR A 112 1.71 5.25 21.36
CA TYR A 112 0.81 4.69 20.36
C TYR A 112 0.52 3.20 20.61
N PRO A 113 -0.71 2.72 20.34
CA PRO A 113 -1.00 1.30 20.38
C PRO A 113 -0.16 0.56 19.33
N SER A 114 0.20 -0.69 19.60
CA SER A 114 0.89 -1.53 18.62
C SER A 114 -0.05 -1.92 17.48
N LEU A 115 0.10 -1.25 16.34
CA LEU A 115 -0.64 -1.53 15.12
C LEU A 115 0.06 -2.61 14.29
N PRO A 116 -0.67 -3.38 13.47
CA PRO A 116 -0.05 -4.37 12.60
C PRO A 116 0.85 -3.70 11.56
N THR A 117 1.99 -4.31 11.27
CA THR A 117 2.88 -3.87 10.19
C THR A 117 2.29 -4.26 8.84
N VAL A 118 2.45 -3.40 7.84
CA VAL A 118 2.20 -3.74 6.43
C VAL A 118 3.54 -4.03 5.76
N THR A 119 3.71 -5.23 5.21
CA THR A 119 4.96 -5.68 4.55
C THR A 119 4.70 -6.34 3.23
#